data_AF-A0A453SU12-F1
#
_entry.id   AF-A0A453SU12-F1
#
_cell.length_a   1.000
_cell.length_b   1.000
_cell.length_c   1.000
_cell.angle_alpha   90.00
_cell.angle_beta   90.00
_cell.angle_gamma   90.00
#
_symmetry.space_group_name_H-M   'P 1'
#
loop_
_entity.id
_entity.type
_entity.pdbx_description
1 polymer ?
#
loop_
_entity_poly.entity_id
_entity_poly.type
_entity_poly.pdbx_seq_one_letter_code
_entity_poly.pdbx_strand_id
1 'polypeptide(L)' 'CVFCLQESLGHVNINLVDVVNNGRINEKYHLINSRNGKLQLEIKWNTV' A
#
# COMPACT_ATOMS: atom_id res chain seq x y z
N CYS A 1 -24.08 8.25 -17.24
CA CYS A 1 -23.03 8.24 -18.27
C CYS A 1 -22.21 6.97 -18.16
N VAL A 2 -21.80 6.42 -19.31
CA VAL A 2 -20.48 5.83 -19.62
C VAL A 2 -19.58 5.66 -18.39
N PHE A 3 -19.23 4.41 -18.05
CA PHE A 3 -18.15 4.01 -17.14
C PHE A 3 -17.86 5.02 -16.02
N CYS A 4 -18.33 4.76 -14.81
CA CYS A 4 -17.65 5.30 -13.64
C CYS A 4 -16.22 4.73 -13.68
N LEU A 5 -15.32 5.38 -14.42
CA LEU A 5 -13.91 5.08 -14.41
C LEU A 5 -13.54 5.15 -12.95
N GLN A 6 -13.19 4.00 -12.40
CA GLN A 6 -12.75 3.88 -11.03
C GLN A 6 -11.62 4.88 -10.84
N GLU A 7 -11.92 6.01 -10.19
CA GLU A 7 -10.95 7.08 -10.05
C GLU A 7 -9.85 6.58 -9.12
N SER A 8 -8.60 6.70 -9.57
CA SER A 8 -7.46 6.33 -8.74
C SER A 8 -7.33 7.35 -7.60
N LEU A 9 -7.70 6.95 -6.38
CA LEU A 9 -7.61 7.82 -5.19
C LEU A 9 -6.17 8.00 -4.66
N GLY A 10 -5.21 7.31 -5.28
CA GLY A 10 -3.78 7.34 -4.96
C GLY A 10 -3.18 5.94 -4.93
N HIS A 11 -1.85 5.86 -4.81
CA HIS A 11 -1.11 4.60 -4.69
C HIS A 11 0.03 4.74 -3.67
N VAL A 12 0.59 3.60 -3.25
CA VAL A 12 1.77 3.54 -2.37
C VAL A 12 2.80 2.62 -2.99
N ASN A 13 4.07 2.98 -2.89
CA ASN A 13 5.17 2.11 -3.26
C ASN A 13 5.71 1.45 -2.00
N ILE A 14 5.69 0.12 -1.96
CA ILE A 14 6.13 -0.67 -0.82
C ILE A 14 7.36 -1.46 -1.25
N ASN A 15 8.47 -1.27 -0.53
CA ASN A 15 9.69 -2.03 -0.79
C ASN A 15 9.58 -3.42 -0.16
N LEU A 16 9.55 -4.47 -0.99
CA LEU A 16 9.46 -5.84 -0.52
C LEU A 16 10.74 -6.33 0.16
N VAL A 17 11.89 -5.69 -0.08
CA VAL A 17 13.17 -6.08 0.54
C VAL A 17 13.07 -6.02 2.07
N ASP A 18 12.46 -4.96 2.61
CA ASP A 18 12.28 -4.79 4.04
C ASP A 18 11.28 -5.81 4.62
N VAL A 19 10.26 -6.17 3.84
CA VAL A 19 9.26 -7.18 4.22
C VAL A 19 9.88 -8.58 4.29
N VAL A 20 10.72 -8.93 3.32
CA VAL A 20 11.43 -10.21 3.27
C VAL A 20 12.46 -10.30 4.40
N ASN A 21 13.20 -9.22 4.67
CA ASN A 21 14.21 -9.19 5.72
C ASN A 21 13.61 -9.20 7.14
N ASN A 22 12.54 -8.45 7.39
CA ASN A 22 11.93 -8.35 8.73
C ASN A 22 10.83 -9.40 8.97
N GLY A 23 10.35 -10.10 7.94
CA GLY A 23 9.31 -11.13 8.02
C GLY A 23 7.89 -10.59 8.27
N ARG A 24 7.74 -9.42 8.90
CA ARG A 24 6.45 -8.73 9.09
C ARG A 24 6.65 -7.22 9.17
N ILE A 25 5.77 -6.47 8.51
CA ILE A 25 5.70 -5.01 8.62
C ILE A 25 4.26 -4.60 8.94
N ASN A 26 4.10 -3.59 9.80
CA ASN A 26 2.83 -2.95 10.10
C ASN A 26 3.07 -1.44 10.10
N GLU A 27 2.70 -0.80 8.99
CA GLU A 27 3.03 0.61 8.76
C GLU A 27 1.84 1.37 8.20
N LYS A 28 1.85 2.68 8.45
CA LYS A 28 0.86 3.62 7.89
C LYS A 28 1.49 4.37 6.73
N TYR A 29 1.01 4.11 5.52
CA TYR A 29 1.48 4.76 4.31
C TYR A 29 0.58 5.93 3.91
N HIS A 30 1.20 6.97 3.40
CA HIS A 30 0.50 8.11 2.79
C HIS A 30 0.31 7.82 1.31
N LEU A 31 -0.94 7.90 0.84
CA LEU A 31 -1.25 7.70 -0.58
C LEU A 31 -0.62 8.83 -1.41
N ILE A 32 0.24 8.45 -2.34
CA ILE A 32 0.80 9.31 -3.37
C ILE A 32 -0.35 9.71 -4.30
N ASN A 33 -0.39 10.97 -4.72
CA ASN A 33 -1.50 11.58 -5.49
C ASN A 33 -2.85 11.59 -4.76
N SER A 34 -2.85 11.52 -3.43
CA SER A 34 -4.05 11.72 -2.61
C SER A 34 -3.94 13.01 -1.79
N ARG A 35 -5.08 13.72 -1.59
CA ARG A 35 -5.09 14.93 -0.76
C ARG A 35 -4.83 14.63 0.72
N ASN A 36 -5.42 13.55 1.24
CA ASN A 36 -5.32 13.18 2.66
C ASN A 36 -5.39 11.67 2.89
N GLY A 37 -5.26 10.88 1.83
CA GLY A 37 -5.40 9.43 1.88
C GLY A 37 -4.27 8.79 2.68
N LYS A 38 -4.66 7.99 3.68
CA LYS A 38 -3.75 7.19 4.49
C LYS A 38 -4.20 5.74 4.45
N LEU A 39 -3.25 4.84 4.33
CA LEU A 39 -3.50 3.41 4.24
C LEU A 39 -2.65 2.72 5.29
N GLN A 40 -3.31 2.15 6.30
CA GLN A 40 -2.65 1.27 7.25
C GLN A 40 -2.67 -0.14 6.71
N LEU A 41 -1.51 -0.75 6.56
CA LEU A 41 -1.36 -2.10 6.03
C LEU A 41 -0.46 -2.90 6.93
N GLU A 42 -0.76 -4.18 7.00
CA GLU A 42 0.11 -5.16 7.59
C GLU A 42 0.46 -6.20 6.53
N ILE A 43 1.76 -6.46 6.36
CA ILE A 43 2.27 -7.43 5.39
C ILE A 43 3.15 -8.41 6.13
N LYS A 44 2.93 -9.70 5.90
CA LYS A 44 3.72 -10.79 6.46
C LYS A 44 4.31 -11.62 5.33
N TRP A 45 5.61 -11.89 5.44
CA TRP A 45 6.32 -12.79 4.55
C TRP A 45 6.48 -14.16 5.22
N ASN A 46 6.10 -15.23 4.52
CA ASN A 46 6.32 -16.61 4.95
C ASN A 46 7.13 -17.34 3.89
N THR A 47 8.34 -17.78 4.24
CA THR A 47 9.11 -18.74 3.44
C THR A 47 8.66 -20.14 3.86
N VAL A 48 7.78 -20.76 3.08
CA VAL A 48 7.43 -22.19 3.24
C VAL A 48 8.60 -23.06 2.86
#